data_AF-A0A969ELJ2-F1
#
_entry.id   AF-A0A969ELJ2-F1
#
_cell.length_a   1.000
_cell.length_b   1.000
_cell.length_c   1.000
_cell.angle_alpha   90.00
_cell.angle_beta   90.00
_cell.angle_gamma   90.00
#
_symmetry.space_group_name_H-M   'P 1'
#
loop_
_entity.id
_entity.type
_entity.pdbx_description
1 polymer ?
#
loop_
_entity_poly.entity_id
_entity_poly.type
_entity_poly.pdbx_seq_one_letter_code
_entity_poly.pdbx_strand_id
1 'polypeptide(L)'
;MSPLLTGPRAAQLETLLPVDVISILAPIYSFRSEFSTASSLPQEQASRHFDYALRVFGEALAQLAPLIIILDDVQWASSVLWESLDSLSQGLTENGALLILAYRRKEIEHSVGWEKLQAWEKARGLKIIALQPLTLEETTQLVADQSQVEPVVIHALTRGNPFFI
;
A
#
# COMPACT_ATOMS: atom_id res chain seq x y z
N MET A 1 0.91 -18.15 0.30
CA MET A 1 1.47 -16.79 0.41
C MET A 1 2.58 -16.84 1.45
N SER A 2 3.81 -16.48 1.10
CA SER A 2 4.89 -16.38 2.08
C SER A 2 4.60 -15.22 3.04
N PRO A 3 4.91 -15.33 4.35
CA PRO A 3 4.64 -14.24 5.28
C PRO A 3 5.46 -12.99 4.90
N LEU A 4 4.84 -11.81 4.96
CA LEU A 4 5.51 -10.51 4.78
C LEU A 4 6.68 -10.31 5.77
N LEU A 5 6.63 -10.98 6.92
CA LEU A 5 7.67 -10.97 7.95
C LEU A 5 8.04 -12.41 8.30
N THR A 6 9.28 -12.78 8.05
CA THR A 6 9.84 -14.08 8.48
C THR A 6 11.06 -13.85 9.35
N GLY A 7 11.32 -14.79 10.27
CA GLY A 7 12.50 -14.76 11.15
C GLY A 7 12.36 -13.81 12.35
N PRO A 8 13.47 -13.31 12.92
CA PRO A 8 13.49 -12.64 14.23
C PRO A 8 12.64 -11.36 14.32
N ARG A 9 12.39 -10.69 13.18
CA ARG A 9 11.53 -9.50 13.12
C ARG A 9 10.05 -9.82 13.35
N ALA A 10 9.59 -10.99 12.92
CA ALA A 10 8.22 -11.44 13.19
C ALA A 10 8.03 -11.69 14.70
N ALA A 11 9.02 -12.28 15.37
CA ALA A 11 9.00 -12.49 16.82
C ALA A 11 9.05 -11.16 17.59
N GLN A 12 9.83 -10.18 17.13
CA GLN A 12 9.85 -8.85 17.74
C GLN A 12 8.51 -8.12 17.59
N LEU A 13 7.84 -8.25 16.44
CA LEU A 13 6.50 -7.67 16.26
C LEU A 13 5.51 -8.19 17.30
N GLU A 14 5.53 -9.49 17.61
CA GLU A 14 4.67 -10.06 18.65
C GLU A 14 4.94 -9.48 20.05
N THR A 15 6.18 -9.06 20.33
CA THR A 15 6.49 -8.40 21.60
C THR A 15 5.98 -6.96 21.69
N LEU A 16 5.74 -6.32 20.54
CA LEU A 16 5.24 -4.95 20.46
C LEU A 16 3.72 -4.88 20.38
N LEU A 17 3.06 -5.94 19.90
CA LEU A 17 1.61 -5.96 19.72
C LEU A 17 0.89 -6.40 21.00
N PRO A 18 -0.16 -5.66 21.42
CA PRO A 18 -1.07 -6.14 22.45
C PRO A 18 -1.76 -7.46 22.06
N VAL A 19 -2.06 -8.31 23.05
CA VAL A 19 -2.65 -9.64 22.84
C VAL A 19 -4.01 -9.56 22.13
N ASP A 20 -4.82 -8.57 22.46
CA ASP A 20 -6.10 -8.30 21.81
C ASP A 20 -5.93 -7.97 20.32
N VAL A 21 -4.92 -7.17 19.97
CA VAL A 21 -4.58 -6.83 18.57
C VAL A 21 -4.13 -8.08 17.81
N ILE A 22 -3.30 -8.92 18.42
CA ILE A 22 -2.88 -10.20 17.81
C ILE A 22 -4.09 -11.09 17.51
N SER A 23 -5.03 -11.22 18.46
CA SER A 23 -6.24 -12.02 18.28
C SER A 23 -7.14 -11.49 17.16
N ILE A 24 -7.28 -10.16 17.04
CA ILE A 24 -8.07 -9.51 15.99
C ILE A 24 -7.45 -9.74 14.60
N LEU A 25 -6.11 -9.68 14.50
CA LEU A 25 -5.40 -9.83 13.23
C LEU A 25 -5.13 -11.29 12.83
N ALA A 26 -5.29 -12.24 13.75
CA ALA A 26 -5.05 -13.68 13.53
C ALA A 26 -5.70 -14.26 12.25
N PRO A 27 -6.92 -13.86 11.83
CA PRO A 27 -7.51 -14.36 10.57
C PRO A 27 -6.71 -13.98 9.31
N ILE A 28 -5.96 -12.87 9.35
CA ILE A 28 -5.19 -12.34 8.23
C ILE A 28 -3.70 -12.66 8.40
N TYR A 29 -3.25 -12.84 9.66
CA TYR A 29 -1.89 -13.19 10.02
C TYR A 29 -1.75 -14.70 10.18
N SER A 30 -1.38 -15.41 9.11
CA SER A 30 -1.32 -16.87 9.05
C SER A 30 -0.35 -17.54 10.04
N PHE A 31 0.43 -16.77 10.82
CA PHE A 31 1.45 -17.32 11.71
C PHE A 31 0.86 -18.06 12.92
N ARG A 32 -0.33 -17.68 13.43
CA ARG A 32 -1.06 -18.48 14.45
C ARG A 32 -2.58 -18.31 14.38
N SER A 33 -3.24 -19.13 13.56
CA SER A 33 -4.71 -19.25 13.53
C SER A 33 -5.32 -19.71 14.87
N GLU A 34 -4.49 -20.22 15.78
CA GLU A 34 -4.86 -20.74 17.11
C GLU A 34 -5.34 -19.64 18.08
N PHE A 35 -5.04 -18.37 17.82
CA PHE A 35 -5.46 -17.23 18.65
C PHE A 35 -6.70 -16.51 18.13
N SER A 36 -7.34 -17.03 17.07
CA SER A 36 -8.59 -16.48 16.56
C SER A 36 -9.75 -16.74 17.54
N THR A 37 -9.89 -15.89 18.55
CA THR A 37 -11.12 -15.82 19.33
C THR A 37 -12.15 -15.09 18.48
N ALA A 38 -12.93 -15.82 17.68
CA ALA A 38 -14.00 -15.25 16.88
C ALA A 38 -14.95 -14.46 17.81
N SER A 39 -14.81 -13.14 17.82
CA SER A 39 -15.58 -12.29 18.73
C SER A 39 -17.01 -12.22 18.21
N SER A 40 -17.99 -12.59 19.03
CA SER A 40 -19.44 -12.46 18.74
C SER A 40 -19.94 -11.01 18.89
N LEU A 41 -19.10 -10.02 18.59
CA LEU A 41 -19.43 -8.61 18.77
C LEU A 41 -20.39 -8.13 17.68
N PRO A 42 -21.25 -7.13 17.97
CA PRO A 42 -21.99 -6.43 16.93
C PRO A 42 -21.05 -5.88 15.85
N GLN A 43 -21.49 -5.93 14.59
CA GLN A 43 -20.66 -5.63 13.41
C GLN A 43 -19.94 -4.28 13.49
N GLU A 44 -20.61 -3.21 13.95
CA GLU A 44 -19.99 -1.89 14.09
C GLU A 44 -18.84 -1.86 15.11
N GLN A 45 -18.97 -2.61 16.20
CA GLN A 45 -17.92 -2.71 17.21
C GLN A 45 -16.75 -3.51 16.64
N ALA A 46 -17.01 -4.60 15.94
CA ALA A 46 -15.97 -5.38 15.27
C ALA A 46 -15.14 -4.54 14.28
N SER A 47 -15.78 -3.70 13.46
CA SER A 47 -15.08 -2.80 12.53
C SER A 47 -14.15 -1.82 13.26
N ARG A 48 -14.63 -1.15 14.33
CA ARG A 48 -13.79 -0.21 15.10
C ARG A 48 -12.61 -0.88 15.77
N HIS A 49 -12.79 -2.10 16.29
CA HIS A 49 -11.69 -2.86 16.89
C HIS A 49 -10.67 -3.28 15.83
N PHE A 50 -11.12 -3.63 14.62
CA PHE A 50 -10.24 -3.94 13.50
C PHE A 50 -9.43 -2.72 13.03
N ASP A 51 -10.06 -1.56 12.91
CA ASP A 51 -9.40 -0.29 12.58
C ASP A 51 -8.32 0.07 13.62
N TYR A 52 -8.67 -0.04 14.91
CA TYR A 52 -7.71 0.13 16.00
C TYR A 52 -6.53 -0.84 15.88
N ALA A 53 -6.81 -2.13 15.65
CA ALA A 53 -5.78 -3.16 15.51
C ALA A 53 -4.83 -2.87 14.34
N LEU A 54 -5.35 -2.41 13.20
CA LEU A 54 -4.53 -2.01 12.04
C LEU A 54 -3.65 -0.79 12.33
N ARG A 55 -4.18 0.20 13.04
CA ARG A 55 -3.39 1.38 13.45
C ARG A 55 -2.22 0.98 14.33
N VAL A 56 -2.49 0.21 15.41
CA VAL A 56 -1.44 -0.30 16.32
C VAL A 56 -0.44 -1.20 15.59
N PHE A 57 -0.91 -1.98 14.63
CA PHE A 57 -0.04 -2.79 13.78
C PHE A 57 0.91 -1.92 12.93
N GLY A 58 0.39 -0.86 12.30
CA GLY A 58 1.20 0.11 11.58
C GLY A 58 2.26 0.79 12.47
N GLU A 59 1.88 1.19 13.67
CA GLU A 59 2.79 1.76 14.67
C GLU A 59 3.93 0.78 15.01
N ALA A 60 3.59 -0.47 15.33
CA ALA A 60 4.56 -1.50 15.67
C ALA A 60 5.51 -1.80 14.50
N LEU A 61 4.99 -1.86 13.27
CA LEU A 61 5.80 -2.04 12.06
C LEU A 61 6.83 -0.91 11.88
N ALA A 62 6.40 0.34 12.05
CA ALA A 62 7.26 1.50 11.91
C ALA A 62 8.33 1.58 13.02
N GLN A 63 8.02 1.11 14.23
CA GLN A 63 8.97 1.06 15.34
C GLN A 63 10.07 -0.01 15.18
N LEU A 64 9.79 -1.11 14.48
CA LEU A 64 10.76 -2.19 14.30
C LEU A 64 11.96 -1.77 13.42
N ALA A 65 11.68 -1.03 12.35
CA ALA A 65 12.69 -0.56 11.41
C ALA A 65 12.11 0.53 10.50
N PRO A 66 12.96 1.39 9.91
CA PRO A 66 12.55 2.23 8.79
C PRO A 66 11.91 1.36 7.69
N LEU A 67 10.64 1.64 7.38
CA LEU A 67 9.81 0.81 6.51
C LEU A 67 9.23 1.61 5.35
N ILE A 68 9.30 1.03 4.15
CA ILE A 68 8.57 1.49 2.98
C ILE A 68 7.61 0.36 2.56
N ILE A 69 6.32 0.65 2.50
CA ILE A 69 5.30 -0.24 1.95
C ILE A 69 4.87 0.33 0.60
N ILE A 70 4.91 -0.51 -0.43
CA ILE A 70 4.45 -0.14 -1.78
C ILE A 70 3.26 -1.04 -2.11
N LEU A 71 2.13 -0.42 -2.43
CA LEU A 71 0.94 -1.10 -2.92
C LEU A 71 0.69 -0.65 -4.36
N ASP A 72 0.69 -1.62 -5.26
CA ASP A 72 0.39 -1.39 -6.66
C ASP A 72 -1.08 -1.66 -6.97
N ASP A 73 -1.55 -1.08 -8.07
CA ASP A 73 -2.89 -1.32 -8.62
C ASP A 73 -4.06 -1.04 -7.64
N VAL A 74 -3.88 -0.06 -6.74
CA VAL A 74 -4.87 0.20 -5.67
C VAL A 74 -6.21 0.71 -6.19
N GLN A 75 -6.32 1.09 -7.47
CA GLN A 75 -7.62 1.38 -8.10
C GLN A 75 -8.61 0.21 -8.03
N TRP A 76 -8.13 -1.03 -7.84
CA TRP A 76 -8.98 -2.23 -7.73
C TRP A 76 -9.34 -2.58 -6.28
N ALA A 77 -8.87 -1.81 -5.31
CA ALA A 77 -9.16 -2.05 -3.90
C ALA A 77 -10.65 -1.86 -3.59
N SER A 78 -11.20 -2.73 -2.75
CA SER A 78 -12.56 -2.61 -2.25
C SER A 78 -12.67 -1.45 -1.25
N SER A 79 -13.90 -1.03 -0.95
CA SER A 79 -14.15 -0.03 0.11
C SER A 79 -13.57 -0.46 1.46
N VAL A 80 -13.72 -1.74 1.83
CA VAL A 80 -13.18 -2.29 3.07
C VAL A 80 -11.66 -2.18 3.12
N LEU A 81 -10.97 -2.43 2.00
CA LEU A 81 -9.52 -2.27 1.93
C LEU A 81 -9.11 -0.79 2.04
N TRP A 82 -9.84 0.14 1.44
CA TRP A 82 -9.57 1.57 1.59
C TRP A 82 -9.76 2.07 3.03
N GLU A 83 -10.79 1.62 3.74
CA GLU A 83 -10.96 1.91 5.18
C GLU A 83 -9.79 1.33 6.01
N SER A 84 -9.40 0.09 5.70
CA SER A 84 -8.25 -0.56 6.35
C SER A 84 -6.94 0.20 6.11
N LEU A 85 -6.75 0.73 4.89
CA LEU A 85 -5.57 1.53 4.54
C LEU A 85 -5.55 2.88 5.26
N ASP A 86 -6.71 3.49 5.54
CA ASP A 86 -6.80 4.71 6.33
C ASP A 86 -6.20 4.49 7.73
N SER A 87 -6.72 3.47 8.44
CA SER A 87 -6.26 3.10 9.78
C SER A 87 -4.77 2.69 9.80
N LEU A 88 -4.34 1.88 8.84
CA LEU A 88 -2.94 1.45 8.73
C LEU A 88 -2.00 2.61 8.41
N SER A 89 -2.40 3.52 7.51
CA SER A 89 -1.58 4.66 7.09
C SER A 89 -1.31 5.61 8.25
N GLN A 90 -2.30 5.88 9.11
CA GLN A 90 -2.13 6.70 10.31
C GLN A 90 -1.03 6.13 11.21
N GLY A 91 -1.10 4.83 11.52
CA GLY A 91 -0.10 4.16 12.34
C GLY A 91 1.30 4.15 11.72
N LEU A 92 1.40 4.01 10.39
CA LEU A 92 2.68 4.02 9.69
C LEU A 92 3.30 5.42 9.60
N THR A 93 2.58 6.38 9.04
CA THR A 93 3.16 7.68 8.61
C THR A 93 3.49 8.59 9.78
N GLU A 94 2.72 8.50 10.88
CA GLU A 94 3.03 9.24 12.11
C GLU A 94 4.29 8.74 12.80
N ASN A 95 4.72 7.51 12.49
CA ASN A 95 5.88 6.85 13.11
C ASN A 95 7.08 6.71 12.14
N GLY A 96 7.12 7.52 11.09
CA GLY A 96 8.30 7.63 10.20
C GLY A 96 8.41 6.54 9.13
N ALA A 97 7.36 5.75 8.90
CA ALA A 97 7.28 4.86 7.75
C ALA A 97 6.70 5.58 6.52
N LEU A 98 6.98 5.05 5.32
CA LEU A 98 6.47 5.57 4.05
C LEU A 98 5.52 4.57 3.40
N LEU A 99 4.30 5.01 3.08
CA LEU A 99 3.34 4.27 2.28
C LEU A 99 3.29 4.87 0.87
N ILE A 100 3.60 4.07 -0.15
CA ILE A 100 3.52 4.43 -1.56
C ILE A 100 2.37 3.68 -2.19
N LEU A 101 1.42 4.41 -2.78
CA LEU A 101 0.31 3.85 -3.53
C LEU A 101 0.49 4.16 -5.01
N ALA A 102 0.60 3.12 -5.84
CA ALA A 102 0.58 3.26 -7.29
C ALA A 102 -0.84 2.95 -7.79
N TYR A 103 -1.35 3.84 -8.64
CA TYR A 103 -2.68 3.70 -9.20
C TYR A 103 -2.81 4.31 -10.59
N ARG A 104 -3.84 3.90 -11.30
CA ARG A 104 -4.24 4.51 -12.57
C ARG A 104 -5.34 5.53 -12.35
N ARG A 105 -5.07 6.77 -12.76
CA ARG A 105 -5.93 7.93 -12.45
C ARG A 105 -7.37 7.77 -12.95
N LYS A 106 -7.56 7.33 -14.20
CA LYS A 106 -8.89 7.24 -14.81
C LYS A 106 -9.76 6.21 -14.08
N GLU A 107 -9.16 5.11 -13.65
CA GLU A 107 -9.82 4.01 -12.97
C GLU A 107 -10.18 4.40 -11.53
N ILE A 108 -9.26 5.04 -10.80
CA ILE A 108 -9.52 5.39 -9.40
C ILE A 108 -10.54 6.52 -9.24
N GLU A 109 -10.59 7.49 -10.18
CA GLU A 109 -11.48 8.67 -10.12
C GLU A 109 -12.97 8.31 -10.05
N HIS A 110 -13.32 7.08 -10.44
CA HIS A 110 -14.68 6.54 -10.39
C HIS A 110 -14.92 5.56 -9.23
N SER A 111 -13.97 5.48 -8.28
CA SER A 111 -14.00 4.57 -7.14
C SER A 111 -14.04 5.32 -5.81
N VAL A 112 -14.41 4.62 -4.74
CA VAL A 112 -14.35 5.14 -3.36
C VAL A 112 -12.94 5.56 -2.92
N GLY A 113 -11.90 5.02 -3.57
CA GLY A 113 -10.51 5.39 -3.30
C GLY A 113 -10.20 6.84 -3.64
N TRP A 114 -10.92 7.45 -4.59
CA TRP A 114 -10.71 8.85 -4.94
C TRP A 114 -11.02 9.80 -3.80
N GLU A 115 -12.14 9.59 -3.11
CA GLU A 115 -12.54 10.41 -1.96
C GLU A 115 -11.52 10.32 -0.82
N LYS A 116 -10.97 9.11 -0.58
CA LYS A 116 -9.93 8.88 0.43
C LYS A 116 -8.63 9.59 0.09
N LEU A 117 -8.14 9.48 -1.15
CA LEU A 117 -6.95 10.21 -1.60
C LEU A 117 -7.13 11.72 -1.46
N GLN A 118 -8.30 12.26 -1.84
CA GLN A 118 -8.61 13.67 -1.67
C GLN A 118 -8.64 14.09 -0.19
N ALA A 119 -9.15 13.25 0.71
CA ALA A 119 -9.15 13.52 2.14
C ALA A 119 -7.72 13.57 2.70
N TRP A 120 -6.85 12.62 2.32
CA TRP A 120 -5.45 12.60 2.75
C TRP A 120 -4.64 13.76 2.19
N GLU A 121 -4.90 14.17 0.94
CA GLU A 121 -4.29 15.36 0.34
C GLU A 121 -4.68 16.62 1.10
N LYS A 122 -5.97 16.79 1.43
CA LYS A 122 -6.47 17.91 2.24
C LYS A 122 -5.86 17.94 3.65
N ALA A 123 -5.68 16.77 4.26
CA ALA A 123 -5.03 16.62 5.56
C ALA A 123 -3.50 16.86 5.51
N ARG A 124 -2.93 17.11 4.33
CA ARG A 124 -1.48 17.26 4.08
C ARG A 124 -0.63 16.04 4.44
N GLY A 125 -1.26 14.86 4.54
CA GLY A 125 -0.59 13.58 4.76
C GLY A 125 -0.17 12.88 3.47
N LEU A 126 -0.60 13.39 2.31
CA LEU A 126 -0.35 12.78 1.00
C LEU A 126 0.40 13.72 0.07
N LYS A 127 1.36 13.15 -0.68
CA LYS A 127 1.99 13.79 -1.84
C LYS A 127 1.68 12.97 -3.09
N ILE A 128 1.08 13.60 -4.09
CA ILE A 128 0.78 12.97 -5.38
C ILE A 128 1.93 13.24 -6.36
N ILE A 129 2.43 12.20 -7.01
CA ILE A 129 3.43 12.29 -8.08
C ILE A 129 2.77 11.79 -9.38
N ALA A 130 2.53 12.72 -10.31
CA ALA A 130 1.97 12.38 -11.61
C ALA A 130 3.09 11.95 -12.57
N LEU A 131 3.16 10.65 -12.86
CA LEU A 131 4.10 10.11 -13.86
C LEU A 131 3.65 10.51 -15.27
N GLN A 132 4.52 11.20 -16.00
CA GLN A 132 4.30 11.52 -17.41
C GLN A 132 4.86 10.40 -18.30
N PRO A 133 4.34 10.25 -19.53
CA PRO A 133 5.01 9.44 -20.54
C PRO A 133 6.45 9.91 -20.74
N LEU A 134 7.34 8.98 -21.09
CA LEU A 134 8.74 9.28 -21.38
C LEU A 134 8.84 10.27 -22.55
N THR A 135 9.75 11.22 -22.39
CA THR A 135 10.20 12.08 -23.47
C THR A 135 10.95 11.27 -24.52
N LEU A 136 11.17 11.86 -25.69
CA LEU A 136 12.02 11.25 -26.73
C LEU A 136 13.45 11.00 -26.20
N GLU A 137 13.97 11.93 -25.40
CA GLU A 137 15.30 11.79 -24.79
C GLU A 137 15.35 10.60 -23.83
N GLU A 138 14.41 10.50 -22.89
CA GLU A 138 14.33 9.38 -21.95
C GLU A 138 14.06 8.05 -22.67
N THR A 139 13.26 8.06 -23.75
CA THR A 139 13.05 6.87 -24.59
C THR A 139 14.34 6.46 -25.28
N THR A 140 15.11 7.41 -25.81
CA THR A 140 16.42 7.17 -26.43
C THR A 140 17.40 6.57 -25.42
N GLN A 141 17.43 7.11 -24.19
CA GLN A 141 18.24 6.57 -23.10
C GLN A 141 17.79 5.16 -22.70
N LEU A 142 16.48 4.89 -22.70
CA LEU A 142 15.92 3.59 -22.32
C LEU A 142 16.26 2.49 -23.35
N VAL A 143 16.18 2.78 -24.65
CA VAL A 143 16.41 1.76 -25.69
C VAL A 143 17.87 1.55 -26.04
N ALA A 144 18.73 2.58 -25.88
CA ALA A 144 20.19 2.56 -26.13
C ALA A 144 20.63 1.62 -27.28
N ASP A 145 21.81 1.00 -27.19
CA ASP A 145 22.37 0.09 -28.22
C ASP A 145 21.56 -1.22 -28.41
N GLN A 146 20.37 -1.35 -27.81
CA GLN A 146 19.61 -2.60 -27.76
C GLN A 146 18.53 -2.70 -28.85
N SER A 147 18.21 -1.60 -29.53
CA SER A 147 17.17 -1.56 -30.55
C SER A 147 17.72 -1.51 -31.98
N GLN A 148 17.16 -2.35 -32.85
CA GLN A 148 17.36 -2.26 -34.31
C GLN A 148 16.51 -1.13 -34.95
N VAL A 149 15.57 -0.58 -34.20
CA VAL A 149 14.64 0.47 -34.62
C VAL A 149 15.07 1.80 -33.99
N GLU A 150 15.11 2.85 -34.80
CA GLU A 150 15.43 4.22 -34.37
C GLU A 150 14.52 4.67 -33.20
N PRO A 151 15.08 5.23 -32.11
CA PRO A 151 14.32 5.65 -30.92
C PRO A 151 13.14 6.59 -31.21
N VAL A 152 13.27 7.43 -32.24
CA VAL A 152 12.19 8.32 -32.68
C VAL A 152 10.96 7.57 -33.20
N VAL A 153 11.16 6.45 -33.88
CA VAL A 153 10.07 5.61 -34.39
C VAL A 153 9.38 4.90 -33.23
N ILE A 154 10.16 4.40 -32.27
CA ILE A 154 9.63 3.77 -31.06
C ILE A 154 8.80 4.79 -30.27
N HIS A 155 9.35 5.97 -29.99
CA HIS A 155 8.63 7.03 -29.27
C HIS A 155 7.34 7.43 -29.97
N ALA A 156 7.34 7.56 -31.30
CA ALA A 156 6.16 7.91 -32.06
C ALA A 156 5.05 6.84 -31.95
N LEU A 157 5.42 5.55 -31.94
CA LEU A 157 4.48 4.43 -31.84
C LEU A 157 3.92 4.26 -30.41
N THR A 158 4.79 4.37 -29.41
CA THR A 158 4.43 4.12 -27.99
C THR A 158 3.92 5.36 -27.29
N ARG A 159 4.17 6.54 -27.86
CA ARG A 159 3.97 7.86 -27.25
C ARG A 159 4.67 7.99 -25.89
N GLY A 160 5.85 7.38 -25.76
CA GLY A 160 6.63 7.41 -24.52
C GLY A 160 6.11 6.47 -23.43
N ASN A 161 5.21 5.53 -23.73
CA ASN A 161 4.75 4.56 -22.74
C ASN A 161 5.80 3.45 -22.54
N PRO A 162 6.43 3.33 -21.36
CA PRO A 162 7.48 2.34 -21.11
C PRO A 162 7.04 0.89 -21.30
N PHE A 163 5.75 0.59 -21.17
CA PHE A 163 5.24 -0.77 -21.34
C PHE A 163 5.30 -1.28 -22.79
N PHE A 164 5.38 -0.36 -23.76
CA PHE A 164 5.39 -0.69 -25.19
C PHE A 164 6.74 -0.40 -25.86
N ILE A 165 7.73 0.11 -25.12
CA ILE A 165 9.08 0.48 -25.60
C ILE A 165 9.99 -0.74 -25.59
#